data_AF-A0A3C1JX35-F1
#
_entry.id   AF-A0A3C1JX35-F1
#
_cell.length_a   1.000
_cell.length_b   1.000
_cell.length_c   1.000
_cell.angle_alpha   90.00
_cell.angle_beta   90.00
_cell.angle_gamma   90.00
#
_symmetry.space_group_name_H-M   'P 1'
#
loop_
_entity.id
_entity.type
_entity.pdbx_description
1 polymer ?
#
loop_
_entity_poly.entity_id
_entity_poly.type
_entity_poly.pdbx_seq_one_letter_code
_entity_poly.pdbx_strand_id
1 'polypeptide(L)'
;MIPLIINAGEDTPDIYLDPRTGKLEFSGSSMPENAVRFYKPVMNWLEEYTKNPKPTTDIVFRMTILNTSSSKVFYDIFKKIDKLGEDCKTKVKVSWYYSFFDDEVREQGHDYKNSVNVPFELVLIDNES
;
A
#
# COMPACT_ATOMS: atom_id res chain seq x y z
N MET A 1 -1.45 -17.40 -9.95
CA MET A 1 -0.68 -16.48 -9.09
C MET A 1 -0.79 -16.94 -7.64
N ILE A 2 0.30 -16.92 -6.89
CA ILE A 2 0.31 -17.24 -5.45
C ILE A 2 0.36 -15.95 -4.62
N PRO A 3 -0.05 -15.99 -3.33
CA PRO A 3 0.14 -14.85 -2.44
C PRO A 3 1.61 -14.44 -2.31
N LEU A 4 1.85 -13.13 -2.26
CA LEU A 4 3.15 -12.60 -1.83
C LEU A 4 3.08 -12.35 -0.33
N ILE A 5 4.03 -12.92 0.40
CA ILE A 5 4.17 -12.76 1.85
C ILE A 5 5.60 -12.31 2.11
N ILE A 6 5.76 -11.13 2.69
CA ILE A 6 7.03 -10.61 3.19
C ILE A 6 6.79 -10.32 4.67
N ASN A 7 7.54 -10.96 5.55
CA ASN A 7 7.45 -10.69 6.98
C ASN A 7 8.28 -9.44 7.31
N ALA A 8 7.80 -8.66 8.27
CA ALA A 8 8.51 -7.50 8.76
C ALA A 8 9.92 -7.85 9.26
N GLY A 9 10.81 -6.90 9.07
CA GLY A 9 12.15 -6.88 9.66
C GLY A 9 12.26 -5.70 10.62
N GLU A 10 13.49 -5.36 11.03
CA GLU A 10 13.74 -4.19 11.88
C GLU A 10 13.25 -2.89 11.23
N ASP A 11 13.55 -2.72 9.94
CA ASP A 11 13.26 -1.50 9.17
C ASP A 11 12.38 -1.75 7.93
N THR A 12 11.70 -2.89 7.87
CA THR A 12 10.89 -3.28 6.69
C THR A 12 9.50 -3.75 7.08
N PRO A 13 8.46 -3.43 6.30
CA PRO A 13 7.10 -3.72 6.68
C PRO A 13 6.73 -5.18 6.41
N ASP A 14 5.67 -5.63 7.08
CA ASP A 14 4.90 -6.79 6.67
C ASP A 14 4.12 -6.44 5.39
N ILE A 15 4.14 -7.37 4.42
CA ILE A 15 3.41 -7.23 3.16
C ILE A 15 2.68 -8.55 2.86
N TYR A 16 1.36 -8.46 2.73
CA TYR A 16 0.50 -9.59 2.39
C TYR A 16 -0.37 -9.25 1.18
N LEU A 17 -0.11 -9.88 0.04
CA LEU A 17 -0.85 -9.66 -1.21
C LEU A 17 -1.52 -10.96 -1.63
N ASP A 18 -2.85 -11.06 -1.50
CA ASP A 18 -3.60 -12.27 -1.85
C ASP A 18 -4.39 -12.10 -3.16
N PRO A 19 -3.97 -12.78 -4.25
CA PRO A 19 -4.63 -12.65 -5.54
C PRO A 19 -5.96 -13.40 -5.61
N ARG A 20 -6.26 -14.24 -4.60
CA ARG A 20 -7.49 -15.04 -4.55
C ARG A 20 -8.64 -14.20 -4.01
N THR A 21 -8.33 -13.31 -3.06
CA THR A 21 -9.32 -12.44 -2.40
C THR A 21 -9.28 -10.99 -2.88
N GLY A 22 -8.18 -10.57 -3.53
CA GLY A 22 -7.97 -9.16 -3.89
C GLY A 22 -7.60 -8.28 -2.70
N LYS A 23 -7.12 -8.87 -1.60
CA LYS A 23 -6.71 -8.15 -0.39
C LYS A 23 -5.22 -7.92 -0.40
N LEU A 24 -4.80 -6.66 -0.36
CA LEU A 24 -3.41 -6.22 -0.39
C LEU A 24 -3.13 -5.40 0.86
N GLU A 25 -2.22 -5.84 1.72
CA GLU A 25 -1.95 -5.19 3.00
C GLU A 25 -0.46 -4.90 3.16
N PHE A 26 -0.17 -3.70 3.66
CA PHE A 26 1.16 -3.19 4.01
C PHE A 26 1.10 -2.66 5.44
N SER A 27 1.99 -3.12 6.32
CA SER A 27 1.98 -2.69 7.72
C SER A 27 3.35 -2.63 8.37
N GLY A 28 3.55 -1.67 9.28
CA GLY A 28 4.80 -1.49 10.04
C GLY A 28 5.70 -0.39 9.47
N SER A 29 7.00 -0.50 9.75
CA SER A 29 7.99 0.52 9.38
C SER A 29 8.59 0.23 8.01
N SER A 30 8.79 1.26 7.20
CA SER A 30 9.46 1.17 5.90
C SER A 30 10.60 2.16 5.82
N MET A 31 11.76 1.66 6.24
CA MET A 31 13.05 2.34 6.18
C MET A 31 14.19 1.46 5.61
N PRO A 32 13.96 0.61 4.58
CA PRO A 32 15.03 -0.21 4.02
C PRO A 32 16.18 0.66 3.48
N GLU A 33 17.41 0.16 3.64
CA GLU A 33 18.62 0.75 3.04
C GLU A 33 18.45 0.97 1.52
N ASN A 34 17.75 0.05 0.85
CA ASN A 34 17.41 0.15 -0.57
C ASN A 34 15.94 -0.18 -0.84
N ALA A 35 15.08 0.85 -0.75
CA ALA A 35 13.64 0.74 -0.99
C ALA A 35 13.30 0.17 -2.36
N VAL A 36 14.00 0.60 -3.42
CA VAL A 36 13.75 0.12 -4.80
C VAL A 36 13.97 -1.38 -4.89
N ARG A 37 15.07 -1.88 -4.32
CA ARG A 37 15.36 -3.32 -4.29
C ARG A 37 14.33 -4.09 -3.44
N PHE A 38 13.97 -3.55 -2.28
CA PHE A 38 13.02 -4.19 -1.36
C PHE A 38 11.62 -4.36 -1.97
N TYR A 39 11.10 -3.32 -2.62
CA TYR A 39 9.75 -3.32 -3.21
C TYR A 39 9.68 -3.86 -4.64
N LYS A 40 10.80 -4.22 -5.27
CA LYS A 40 10.81 -4.89 -6.58
C LYS A 40 9.87 -6.12 -6.66
N PRO A 41 9.87 -7.08 -5.70
CA PRO A 41 8.90 -8.17 -5.71
C PRO A 41 7.44 -7.71 -5.65
N VAL A 42 7.13 -6.64 -4.92
CA VAL A 42 5.78 -6.05 -4.84
C VAL A 42 5.37 -5.49 -6.20
N MET A 43 6.25 -4.72 -6.84
CA MET A 43 5.99 -4.12 -8.15
C MET A 43 5.75 -5.19 -9.22
N ASN A 44 6.60 -6.22 -9.25
CA ASN A 44 6.43 -7.36 -10.16
C ASN A 44 5.12 -8.11 -9.88
N TRP A 45 4.76 -8.28 -8.61
CA TRP A 45 3.51 -8.94 -8.24
C TRP A 45 2.30 -8.12 -8.72
N LEU A 46 2.29 -6.79 -8.52
CA LEU A 46 1.21 -5.92 -9.00
C LEU A 46 1.07 -5.96 -10.52
N GLU A 47 2.17 -6.05 -11.27
CA GLU A 47 2.14 -6.20 -12.74
C GLU A 47 1.41 -7.46 -13.19
N GLU A 48 1.62 -8.57 -12.51
CA GLU A 48 0.93 -9.81 -12.82
C GLU A 48 -0.54 -9.78 -12.36
N TYR A 49 -0.83 -9.16 -11.21
CA TYR A 49 -2.18 -9.09 -10.66
C TYR A 49 -3.12 -8.25 -11.55
N THR A 50 -2.63 -7.13 -12.09
CA THR A 50 -3.40 -6.20 -12.94
C THR A 50 -3.90 -6.84 -14.25
N LYS A 51 -3.31 -7.96 -14.69
CA LYS A 51 -3.76 -8.69 -15.89
C LYS A 51 -5.13 -9.35 -15.70
N ASN A 52 -5.41 -9.85 -14.49
CA ASN A 52 -6.66 -10.51 -14.15
C ASN A 52 -7.02 -10.29 -12.67
N PRO A 53 -7.37 -9.05 -12.29
CA PRO A 53 -7.67 -8.70 -10.91
C PRO A 53 -8.98 -9.33 -10.45
N LYS A 54 -9.20 -9.38 -9.14
CA LYS A 54 -10.51 -9.76 -8.59
C LYS A 54 -11.53 -8.64 -8.83
N PRO A 55 -12.85 -8.94 -8.83
CA PRO A 55 -13.89 -7.93 -9.04
C PRO A 55 -13.79 -6.73 -8.07
N THR A 56 -13.25 -6.98 -6.87
CA THR A 56 -12.89 -5.96 -5.88
C THR A 56 -11.43 -6.14 -5.50
N THR A 57 -10.71 -5.03 -5.32
CA THR A 57 -9.36 -4.99 -4.78
C THR A 57 -9.33 -4.03 -3.62
N ASP A 58 -9.14 -4.57 -2.42
CA ASP A 58 -9.07 -3.81 -1.17
C ASP A 58 -7.60 -3.69 -0.75
N ILE A 59 -7.12 -2.46 -0.64
CA ILE A 59 -5.73 -2.16 -0.38
C ILE A 59 -5.62 -1.39 0.93
N VAL A 60 -4.81 -1.89 1.84
CA VAL A 60 -4.70 -1.34 3.18
C VAL A 60 -3.25 -1.02 3.53
N PHE A 61 -3.03 0.19 4.03
CA PHE A 61 -1.76 0.66 4.54
C PHE A 61 -1.90 1.00 6.03
N ARG A 62 -1.05 0.41 6.86
CA ARG A 62 -0.92 0.66 8.31
C ARG A 62 0.54 0.95 8.64
N MET A 63 1.03 2.10 8.20
CA MET A 63 2.44 2.45 8.35
C MET A 63 2.70 3.06 9.72
N THR A 64 3.84 2.71 10.32
CA THR A 64 4.30 3.31 11.59
C THR A 64 5.42 4.32 11.36
N ILE A 65 6.30 4.04 10.39
CA ILE A 65 7.34 4.96 9.94
C ILE A 65 7.51 4.75 8.44
N LEU A 66 7.60 5.84 7.67
CA LEU A 66 7.83 5.76 6.23
C LEU A 66 8.82 6.86 5.83
N ASN A 67 10.05 6.46 5.49
CA ASN A 67 11.07 7.44 5.10
C ASN A 67 10.91 7.91 3.65
N THR A 68 11.61 8.99 3.30
CA THR A 68 11.57 9.60 1.95
C THR A 68 11.93 8.63 0.82
N SER A 69 12.84 7.68 1.03
CA SER A 69 13.23 6.69 0.02
C SER A 69 12.06 5.75 -0.30
N SER A 70 11.39 5.28 0.75
CA SER A 70 10.19 4.44 0.63
C SER A 70 9.01 5.20 0.05
N SER A 71 8.82 6.47 0.44
CA SER A 71 7.73 7.30 -0.07
C SER A 71 7.76 7.43 -1.61
N LYS A 72 8.96 7.57 -2.19
CA LYS A 72 9.13 7.59 -3.66
C LYS A 72 8.63 6.31 -4.31
N VAL A 73 8.91 5.15 -3.71
CA VAL A 73 8.45 3.87 -4.23
C VAL A 73 6.93 3.69 -4.01
N PHE A 74 6.39 4.20 -2.91
CA PHE A 74 4.95 4.20 -2.65
C PHE A 74 4.19 5.01 -3.71
N TYR A 75 4.72 6.15 -4.15
CA TYR A 75 4.14 6.88 -5.29
C TYR A 75 4.04 6.01 -6.55
N ASP A 76 5.04 5.19 -6.85
CA ASP A 76 5.00 4.30 -8.02
C ASP A 76 4.01 3.13 -7.82
N ILE A 77 3.86 2.64 -6.59
CA ILE A 77 2.81 1.67 -6.22
C ILE A 77 1.42 2.29 -6.41
N PHE A 78 1.20 3.50 -5.89
CA PHE A 78 -0.07 4.22 -6.01
C PHE A 78 -0.44 4.53 -7.47
N LYS A 79 0.51 4.90 -8.32
CA LYS A 79 0.26 5.06 -9.77
C LYS A 79 -0.24 3.77 -10.42
N LYS A 80 0.29 2.61 -10.04
CA LYS A 80 -0.18 1.31 -10.54
C LYS A 80 -1.59 0.99 -10.03
N ILE A 81 -1.86 1.29 -8.76
CA ILE A 81 -3.18 1.13 -8.14
C ILE A 81 -4.21 2.04 -8.83
N ASP A 82 -3.85 3.28 -9.12
CA ASP A 82 -4.76 4.24 -9.75
C ASP A 82 -5.15 3.78 -11.15
N LYS A 83 -4.16 3.40 -11.96
CA LYS A 83 -4.37 2.82 -13.29
C LYS A 83 -5.22 1.54 -13.26
N LEU A 84 -5.06 0.70 -12.23
CA LEU A 84 -5.88 -0.49 -12.05
C LEU A 84 -7.37 -0.13 -11.85
N GLY A 85 -7.66 0.97 -11.16
CA GLY A 85 -9.01 1.49 -11.01
C GLY A 85 -9.57 2.09 -12.30
N GLU A 86 -8.76 2.82 -13.06
CA GLU A 86 -9.14 3.42 -14.35
C GLU A 86 -9.55 2.37 -15.40
N ASP A 87 -8.86 1.24 -15.45
CA ASP A 87 -9.13 0.15 -16.40
C ASP A 87 -10.53 -0.50 -16.19
N CYS A 88 -11.26 -0.14 -15.13
CA CYS A 88 -12.62 -0.62 -14.80
C CYS A 88 -12.77 -2.15 -14.67
N LYS A 89 -11.66 -2.90 -14.62
CA LYS A 89 -11.65 -4.36 -14.43
C LYS A 89 -11.91 -4.79 -12.99
N THR A 90 -11.74 -3.87 -12.05
CA THR A 90 -11.90 -4.12 -10.61
C THR A 90 -12.34 -2.84 -9.92
N LYS A 91 -13.12 -2.99 -8.84
CA LYS A 91 -13.43 -1.89 -7.93
C LYS A 91 -12.29 -1.79 -6.92
N VAL A 92 -11.49 -0.73 -7.03
CA VAL A 92 -10.36 -0.49 -6.11
C VAL A 92 -10.83 0.38 -4.94
N LYS A 93 -10.43 0.02 -3.73
CA LYS A 93 -10.51 0.88 -2.54
C LYS A 93 -9.16 0.88 -1.82
N VAL A 94 -8.69 2.07 -1.43
CA VAL A 94 -7.52 2.25 -0.57
C VAL A 94 -7.96 2.74 0.81
N SER A 95 -7.43 2.12 1.86
CA SER A 95 -7.56 2.57 3.25
C SER A 95 -6.19 2.81 3.85
N TRP A 96 -5.91 4.06 4.19
CA TRP A 96 -4.70 4.50 4.87
C TRP A 96 -4.99 4.75 6.33
N TYR A 97 -4.47 3.89 7.19
CA TYR A 97 -4.64 3.99 8.63
C TYR A 97 -3.50 4.81 9.23
N TYR A 98 -3.85 5.70 10.16
CA TYR A 98 -2.89 6.55 10.86
C TYR A 98 -3.34 6.80 12.31
N SER A 99 -2.39 7.05 13.20
CA SER A 99 -2.65 7.42 14.61
C SER A 99 -2.83 8.93 14.74
N PHE A 100 -3.66 9.37 15.69
CA PHE A 100 -3.84 10.81 15.98
C PHE A 100 -2.53 11.50 16.35
N PHE A 101 -1.60 10.76 16.97
CA PHE A 101 -0.31 11.28 17.42
C PHE A 101 0.78 11.26 16.35
N ASP A 102 0.49 10.72 15.16
CA ASP A 102 1.46 10.58 14.08
C ASP A 102 1.09 11.49 12.91
N ASP A 103 1.45 12.77 13.05
CA ASP A 103 1.20 13.78 12.03
C ASP A 103 1.95 13.52 10.73
N GLU A 104 3.15 12.91 10.78
CA GLU A 104 3.94 12.62 9.57
C GLU A 104 3.24 11.55 8.72
N VAL A 105 2.84 10.41 9.32
CA VAL A 105 2.12 9.35 8.59
C VAL A 105 0.75 9.86 8.10
N ARG A 106 0.09 10.73 8.88
CA ARG A 106 -1.15 11.38 8.46
C ARG A 106 -0.96 12.25 7.23
N GLU A 107 0.03 13.15 7.24
CA GLU A 107 0.33 14.06 6.14
C GLU A 107 0.72 13.30 4.87
N GLN A 108 1.56 12.28 4.98
CA GLN A 108 1.90 11.41 3.85
C GLN A 108 0.66 10.72 3.25
N GLY A 109 -0.26 10.27 4.10
CA GLY A 109 -1.55 9.72 3.65
C GLY A 109 -2.39 10.73 2.88
N HIS A 110 -2.43 11.99 3.32
CA HIS A 110 -3.10 13.07 2.59
C HIS A 110 -2.44 13.32 1.23
N ASP A 111 -1.11 13.34 1.16
CA ASP A 111 -0.37 13.52 -0.08
C ASP A 111 -0.69 12.41 -1.09
N TYR A 112 -0.69 11.14 -0.66
CA TYR A 112 -1.04 10.02 -1.52
C TYR A 112 -2.48 10.09 -1.99
N LYS A 113 -3.42 10.40 -1.08
CA LYS A 113 -4.83 10.59 -1.43
C LYS A 113 -5.01 11.65 -2.52
N ASN A 114 -4.28 12.76 -2.45
CA ASN A 114 -4.33 13.84 -3.43
C ASN A 114 -3.64 13.48 -4.77
N SER A 115 -2.90 12.37 -4.82
CA SER A 115 -2.14 11.94 -6.00
C SER A 115 -2.86 10.89 -6.86
N VAL A 116 -4.01 10.36 -6.41
CA VAL A 116 -4.76 9.29 -7.08
C VAL A 116 -6.25 9.64 -7.21
N ASN A 117 -6.93 9.01 -8.17
CA ASN A 117 -8.36 9.17 -8.43
C ASN A 117 -9.20 8.03 -7.81
N VAL A 118 -8.60 6.88 -7.53
CA VAL A 118 -9.29 5.76 -6.87
C VAL A 118 -9.84 6.16 -5.49
N PRO A 119 -10.96 5.54 -5.04
CA PRO A 119 -11.48 5.74 -3.70
C PRO A 119 -10.40 5.52 -2.63
N PHE A 120 -10.04 6.60 -1.94
CA PHE A 120 -8.99 6.61 -0.92
C PHE A 120 -9.51 7.23 0.37
N GLU A 121 -9.47 6.43 1.43
CA GLU A 121 -9.94 6.79 2.76
C GLU A 121 -8.78 6.88 3.75
N LEU A 122 -8.77 7.96 4.52
CA LEU A 122 -7.88 8.13 5.67
C LEU A 122 -8.65 7.68 6.91
N VAL A 123 -8.14 6.66 7.59
CA VAL A 123 -8.81 6.01 8.73
C VAL A 123 -8.00 6.28 9.99
N LEU A 124 -8.57 7.05 10.91
CA LEU A 124 -7.96 7.24 12.23
C LEU A 124 -8.07 5.94 13.03
N ILE A 125 -6.95 5.44 13.54
CA ILE A 125 -6.96 4.39 14.57
C ILE A 125 -6.96 5.05 15.94
N ASP A 126 -7.97 4.71 16.74
CA ASP A 126 -8.01 5.06 18.15
C ASP A 126 -7.21 4.00 18.90
N ASN A 127 -5.97 4.33 19.25
CA ASN A 127 -5.15 3.47 20.10
C ASN A 127 -5.55 3.70 21.57
N GLU A 128 -6.77 3.32 21.93
CA GLU A 128 -7.09 3.01 23.33
C GLU A 128 -7.31 1.50 23.47
N SER A 129 -6.22 0.78 23.79
CA SER A 129 -6.22 -0.53 24.44
C SER A 129 -4.88 -0.75 25.13
#